data_AF-A0A6J1N7A0-F1
#
_entry.id   AF-A0A6J1N7A0-F1
#
_cell.length_a   1.000
_cell.length_b   1.000
_cell.length_c   1.000
_cell.angle_alpha   90.00
_cell.angle_beta   90.00
_cell.angle_gamma   90.00
#
_symmetry.space_group_name_H-M   'P 1'
#
loop_
_entity.id
_entity.type
_entity.pdbx_description
1 polymer ?
#
loop_
_entity_poly.entity_id
_entity_poly.type
_entity_poly.pdbx_seq_one_letter_code
_entity_poly.pdbx_strand_id
1 'polypeptide(L)'
;MDKITIDIPGIYAELTNLEIGGLSKATIDDVSINVPYKLLRISFNTPNLHTEFDYKLNGTLLGFPVFGEGKGQLSLKNLQTELLIIFDIVKNDQGDDILEFKSFMYGADAIDGLHAKLENMYNGDKEKSKFF
;
A
#
# COMPACT_ATOMS: atom_id res chain seq x y z
N MET A 1 -5.34 -17.78 3.04
CA MET A 1 -4.45 -16.80 2.38
C MET A 1 -5.24 -15.54 2.24
N ASP A 2 -4.67 -14.43 2.72
CA ASP A 2 -5.36 -13.14 2.72
C ASP A 2 -5.51 -12.66 1.28
N LYS A 3 -6.75 -12.33 0.91
CA LYS A 3 -7.13 -11.84 -0.42
C LYS A 3 -7.54 -10.38 -0.27
N ILE A 4 -6.94 -9.51 -1.07
CA ILE A 4 -7.37 -8.12 -1.20
C ILE A 4 -8.24 -8.02 -2.44
N THR A 5 -9.42 -7.41 -2.30
CA THR A 5 -10.32 -7.12 -3.40
C THR A 5 -10.42 -5.62 -3.59
N ILE A 6 -10.12 -5.17 -4.81
CA ILE A 6 -10.32 -3.80 -5.28
C ILE A 6 -11.55 -3.84 -6.18
N ASP A 7 -12.63 -3.21 -5.73
CA ASP A 7 -13.88 -3.09 -6.49
C ASP A 7 -14.27 -1.61 -6.53
N ILE A 8 -13.77 -0.93 -7.56
CA ILE A 8 -14.03 0.49 -7.82
C ILE A 8 -14.70 0.64 -9.19
N PRO A 9 -15.43 1.73 -9.46
CA PRO A 9 -16.07 1.92 -10.75
C PRO A 9 -15.11 1.71 -11.92
N GLY A 10 -15.39 0.70 -12.73
CA GLY A 10 -14.60 0.36 -13.91
C GLY A 10 -13.43 -0.59 -13.67
N ILE A 11 -13.01 -0.89 -12.44
CA ILE A 11 -11.90 -1.83 -12.18
C ILE A 11 -12.28 -2.81 -11.07
N TYR A 12 -12.19 -4.09 -11.40
CA TYR A 12 -12.22 -5.19 -10.43
C TYR A 12 -10.86 -5.89 -10.42
N ALA A 13 -10.25 -6.00 -9.24
CA ALA A 13 -9.03 -6.77 -9.06
C ALA A 13 -9.02 -7.59 -7.77
N GLU A 14 -8.43 -8.78 -7.85
CA GLU A 14 -8.10 -9.61 -6.70
C GLU A 14 -6.59 -9.77 -6.62
N LEU A 15 -6.02 -9.52 -5.44
CA LEU A 15 -4.60 -9.73 -5.15
C LEU A 15 -4.48 -10.80 -4.06
N THR A 16 -3.61 -11.78 -4.28
CA THR A 16 -3.31 -12.86 -3.34
C THR A 16 -1.80 -13.09 -3.27
N ASN A 17 -1.33 -13.78 -2.23
CA ASN A 17 0.10 -14.07 -2.03
C ASN A 17 0.96 -12.80 -2.06
N LEU A 18 0.46 -11.74 -1.41
CA LEU A 18 1.10 -10.44 -1.36
C LEU A 18 2.36 -10.50 -0.48
N GLU A 19 3.51 -10.17 -1.05
CA GLU A 19 4.76 -9.97 -0.33
C GLU A 19 5.20 -8.52 -0.51
N ILE A 20 5.43 -7.81 0.60
CA ILE A 20 5.89 -6.42 0.60
C ILE A 20 7.27 -6.36 1.23
N GLY A 21 8.22 -5.75 0.55
CA GLY A 21 9.56 -5.51 1.06
C GLY A 21 10.02 -4.06 0.91
N GLY A 22 11.09 -3.72 1.62
CA GLY A 22 11.73 -2.39 1.57
C GLY A 22 11.46 -1.50 2.77
N LEU A 23 10.42 -1.77 3.58
CA LEU A 23 10.10 -0.97 4.78
C LEU A 23 11.23 -0.92 5.81
N SER A 24 12.10 -1.94 5.88
CA SER A 24 13.28 -1.94 6.76
C SER A 24 14.35 -0.90 6.37
N LYS A 25 14.21 -0.28 5.20
CA LYS A 25 15.04 0.82 4.72
C LYS A 25 14.35 2.18 4.84
N ALA A 26 13.16 2.23 5.42
CA ALA A 26 12.48 3.48 5.68
C ALA A 26 13.27 4.35 6.67
N THR A 27 13.28 5.65 6.42
CA THR A 27 13.87 6.65 7.31
C THR A 27 12.75 7.51 7.89
N ILE A 28 12.70 7.62 9.21
CA ILE A 28 11.75 8.49 9.90
C ILE A 28 12.25 9.93 9.76
N ASP A 29 11.42 10.79 9.19
CA ASP A 29 11.73 12.19 8.95
C ASP A 29 11.29 13.06 10.12
N ASP A 30 10.11 12.79 10.69
CA ASP A 30 9.57 13.53 11.82
C ASP A 30 8.60 12.67 12.66
N VAL A 31 8.59 12.91 13.97
CA VAL A 31 7.63 12.34 14.91
C VAL A 31 7.09 13.44 15.80
N SER A 32 5.77 13.58 15.83
CA SER A 32 5.08 14.57 16.67
C SER A 32 3.98 13.89 17.47
N ILE A 33 4.04 14.03 18.79
CA ILE A 33 3.01 13.52 19.71
C ILE A 33 2.28 14.69 20.35
N ASN A 34 0.96 14.71 20.19
CA ASN A 34 0.08 15.62 20.90
C ASN A 34 -0.82 14.82 21.86
N VAL A 35 -0.38 14.72 23.11
CA VAL A 35 -1.10 13.97 24.15
C VAL A 35 -2.49 14.56 24.46
N PRO A 36 -2.69 15.89 24.59
CA PRO A 36 -4.01 16.46 24.80
C PRO A 36 -5.04 16.09 23.73
N TYR A 37 -4.61 16.01 22.46
CA TYR A 37 -5.46 15.57 21.34
C TYR A 37 -5.34 14.08 21.02
N LYS A 38 -4.55 13.33 21.80
CA LYS A 38 -4.29 11.89 21.66
C LYS A 38 -3.95 11.47 20.23
N LEU A 39 -3.04 12.23 19.64
CA LEU A 39 -2.69 12.15 18.23
C LEU A 39 -1.17 12.04 18.07
N LEU A 40 -0.74 11.05 17.31
CA LEU A 40 0.66 10.80 16.96
C LEU A 40 0.81 10.91 15.44
N ARG A 41 1.64 11.85 14.99
CA ARG A 41 2.02 11.96 13.58
C ARG A 41 3.43 11.39 13.40
N ILE A 42 3.59 10.55 12.38
CA ILE A 42 4.88 10.06 11.92
C ILE A 42 4.98 10.37 10.43
N SER A 43 6.05 11.04 10.01
CA SER A 43 6.41 11.12 8.60
C SER A 43 7.68 10.32 8.35
N PHE A 44 7.69 9.57 7.27
CA PHE A 44 8.84 8.76 6.90
C PHE A 44 8.89 8.60 5.38
N ASN A 45 10.09 8.35 4.87
CA ASN A 45 10.33 8.03 3.48
C ASN A 45 10.88 6.61 3.33
N THR A 46 10.45 5.92 2.29
CA THR A 46 10.96 4.60 1.90
C THR A 46 11.58 4.71 0.51
N PRO A 47 12.92 4.53 0.38
CA PRO A 47 13.60 4.71 -0.91
C PRO A 47 13.07 3.82 -2.03
N ASN A 48 12.74 2.56 -1.71
CA ASN A 48 12.14 1.63 -2.64
C ASN A 48 11.23 0.65 -1.89
N LEU A 49 9.93 0.73 -2.14
CA LEU A 49 8.95 -0.26 -1.72
C LEU A 49 8.67 -1.17 -2.91
N HIS A 50 8.84 -2.48 -2.73
CA HIS A 50 8.53 -3.47 -3.76
C HIS A 50 7.50 -4.45 -3.26
N THR A 51 6.60 -4.83 -4.15
CA THR A 51 5.47 -5.68 -3.85
C THR A 51 5.36 -6.75 -4.93
N GLU A 52 5.30 -8.01 -4.53
CA GLU A 52 5.01 -9.14 -5.40
C GLU A 52 3.65 -9.75 -5.02
N PHE A 53 2.90 -10.21 -6.02
CA PHE A 53 1.56 -10.73 -5.80
C PHE A 53 1.10 -11.60 -6.97
N ASP A 54 0.15 -12.49 -6.72
CA ASP A 54 -0.69 -13.06 -7.76
C ASP A 54 -1.93 -12.17 -7.93
N TYR A 55 -2.31 -11.88 -9.18
CA TYR A 55 -3.42 -11.00 -9.49
C TYR A 55 -4.45 -11.63 -10.43
N LYS A 56 -5.69 -11.16 -10.28
CA LYS A 56 -6.74 -11.25 -11.29
C LYS A 56 -7.30 -9.86 -11.50
N LEU A 57 -7.30 -9.37 -12.74
CA LEU A 57 -7.75 -8.03 -13.11
C LEU A 57 -8.79 -8.13 -14.22
N ASN A 58 -9.86 -7.35 -14.10
CA ASN A 58 -10.82 -7.13 -15.18
C ASN A 58 -11.45 -5.76 -15.05
N GLY A 59 -11.46 -4.98 -16.12
CA GLY A 59 -12.07 -3.66 -16.11
C GLY A 59 -11.72 -2.80 -17.31
N THR A 60 -11.86 -1.49 -17.12
CA THR A 60 -11.58 -0.43 -18.08
C THR A 60 -10.77 0.65 -17.38
N LEU A 61 -9.54 0.87 -17.86
CA LEU A 61 -8.66 1.93 -17.41
C LEU A 61 -8.52 2.97 -18.51
N LEU A 62 -8.86 4.24 -18.21
CA LEU A 62 -8.78 5.36 -19.18
C LEU A 62 -9.51 5.08 -20.51
N GLY A 63 -10.62 4.35 -20.47
CA GLY A 63 -11.41 4.00 -21.65
C GLY A 63 -10.95 2.73 -22.40
N PHE A 64 -9.86 2.09 -21.97
CA PHE A 64 -9.36 0.86 -22.57
C PHE A 64 -9.65 -0.35 -21.68
N PRO A 65 -10.12 -1.48 -22.24
CA PRO A 65 -10.29 -2.70 -21.46
C PRO A 65 -8.93 -3.18 -20.95
N VAL A 66 -8.85 -3.55 -19.67
CA VAL A 66 -7.67 -4.13 -19.03
C VAL A 66 -8.09 -5.42 -18.33
N PHE A 67 -7.43 -6.52 -18.65
CA PHE A 67 -7.70 -7.80 -18.00
C PHE A 67 -6.47 -8.70 -18.06
N GLY A 68 -6.35 -9.58 -17.08
CA GLY A 68 -5.24 -10.51 -16.96
C GLY A 68 -5.34 -11.31 -15.67
N GLU A 69 -4.65 -12.44 -15.64
CA GLU A 69 -4.51 -13.28 -14.45
C GLU A 69 -3.11 -13.88 -14.45
N GLY A 70 -2.32 -13.64 -13.40
CA GLY A 70 -0.92 -14.04 -13.36
C GLY A 70 -0.14 -13.42 -12.21
N LYS A 71 1.17 -13.32 -12.36
CA LYS A 71 2.05 -12.67 -11.39
C LYS A 71 2.17 -11.18 -11.66
N GLY A 72 2.17 -10.40 -10.59
CA GLY A 72 2.37 -8.96 -10.61
C GLY A 72 3.56 -8.56 -9.74
N GLN A 73 4.27 -7.54 -10.19
CA GLN A 73 5.27 -6.82 -9.42
C GLN A 73 4.96 -5.33 -9.47
N LEU A 74 5.07 -4.66 -8.33
CA LEU A 74 4.90 -3.22 -8.20
C LEU A 74 6.10 -2.64 -7.45
N SER A 75 6.59 -1.49 -7.89
CA SER A 75 7.67 -0.76 -7.23
C SER A 75 7.34 0.72 -7.12
N LEU A 76 7.41 1.25 -5.90
CA LEU A 76 7.28 2.67 -5.58
C LEU A 76 8.64 3.20 -5.18
N LYS A 77 9.14 4.20 -5.91
CA LYS A 77 10.43 4.82 -5.64
C LYS A 77 10.24 6.12 -4.87
N ASN A 78 11.10 6.34 -3.87
CA ASN A 78 11.07 7.51 -3.00
C ASN A 78 9.66 7.79 -2.46
N LEU A 79 9.07 6.76 -1.84
CA LEU A 79 7.73 6.83 -1.26
C LEU A 79 7.78 7.69 0.00
N GLN A 80 7.13 8.84 -0.01
CA GLN A 80 6.86 9.64 1.19
C GLN A 80 5.56 9.17 1.81
N THR A 81 5.54 9.01 3.12
CA THR A 81 4.36 8.55 3.86
C THR A 81 4.16 9.40 5.11
N GLU A 82 2.94 9.86 5.29
CA GLU A 82 2.49 10.50 6.52
C GLU A 82 1.45 9.60 7.18
N LEU A 83 1.68 9.27 8.44
CA LEU A 83 0.82 8.44 9.27
C LEU A 83 0.29 9.28 10.43
N LEU A 84 -1.03 9.32 10.57
CA LEU A 84 -1.71 9.96 11.68
C LEU A 84 -2.42 8.90 12.51
N ILE A 85 -1.88 8.62 13.69
CA ILE A 85 -2.39 7.63 14.64
C ILE A 85 -3.24 8.32 15.69
N ILE A 86 -4.46 7.83 15.88
CA ILE A 86 -5.33 8.20 16.99
C ILE A 86 -5.17 7.14 18.08
N PHE A 87 -4.84 7.57 19.29
CA PHE A 87 -4.61 6.68 20.43
C PHE A 87 -5.46 7.06 21.64
N ASP A 88 -5.49 6.19 22.64
CA ASP A 88 -5.89 6.48 24.01
C ASP A 88 -4.75 6.12 24.97
N ILE A 89 -4.83 6.62 26.19
CA ILE A 89 -3.98 6.17 27.30
C ILE A 89 -4.87 5.38 28.24
N VAL A 90 -4.58 4.09 28.40
CA VAL A 90 -5.34 3.18 29.26
C VAL A 90 -4.41 2.45 30.22
N LYS A 91 -4.98 1.89 31.29
CA LYS A 91 -4.26 1.05 32.24
C LYS A 91 -4.18 -0.38 31.71
N ASN A 92 -2.99 -0.98 31.70
CA ASN A 92 -2.84 -2.43 31.49
C ASN A 92 -3.24 -3.20 32.76
N ASP A 93 -3.18 -4.53 32.71
CA ASP A 93 -3.51 -5.41 33.85
C ASP A 93 -2.60 -5.19 35.09
N GLN A 94 -1.44 -4.55 34.91
CA GLN A 94 -0.47 -4.23 35.96
C GLN A 94 -0.69 -2.83 36.55
N GLY A 95 -1.59 -2.02 35.99
CA GLY A 95 -1.86 -0.64 36.39
C GLY A 95 -0.93 0.40 35.75
N ASP A 96 -0.14 0.02 34.75
CA ASP A 96 0.71 0.94 33.99
C ASP A 96 -0.07 1.60 32.85
N ASP A 97 0.26 2.86 32.57
CA ASP A 97 -0.29 3.58 31.42
C ASP A 97 0.34 3.05 30.13
N ILE A 98 -0.51 2.65 29.17
CA ILE A 98 -0.11 2.21 27.83
C ILE A 98 -0.84 3.01 26.76
N LEU A 99 -0.21 3.16 25.60
CA LEU A 99 -0.86 3.70 24.40
C LEU A 99 -1.72 2.61 23.77
N GLU A 100 -3.03 2.82 23.77
CA GLU A 100 -3.97 1.98 23.05
C GLU A 100 -4.22 2.56 21.67
N PHE A 101 -3.86 1.82 20.63
CA PHE A 101 -4.12 2.20 19.25
C PHE A 101 -5.62 2.12 18.94
N LYS A 102 -6.23 3.21 18.46
CA LYS A 102 -7.65 3.23 18.08
C LYS A 102 -7.84 3.16 16.58
N SER A 103 -7.14 4.02 15.85
CA SER A 103 -7.22 4.05 14.39
C SER A 103 -6.03 4.81 13.83
N PHE A 104 -5.92 4.79 12.50
CA PHE A 104 -4.95 5.59 11.79
C PHE A 104 -5.54 6.10 10.48
N MET A 105 -4.98 7.20 10.01
CA MET A 105 -5.11 7.66 8.63
C MET A 105 -3.70 7.73 8.05
N TYR A 106 -3.58 7.54 6.75
CA TYR A 106 -2.30 7.69 6.08
C TYR A 106 -2.47 8.39 4.74
N GLY A 107 -1.44 9.15 4.35
CA GLY A 107 -1.21 9.64 3.01
C GLY A 107 0.12 9.10 2.52
N ALA A 108 0.21 8.75 1.24
CA ALA A 108 1.44 8.25 0.66
C ALA A 108 1.60 8.74 -0.77
N ASP A 109 2.77 9.28 -1.09
CA ASP A 109 3.12 9.84 -2.38
C ASP A 109 4.42 9.21 -2.90
N ALA A 110 4.33 8.50 -4.02
CA ALA A 110 5.50 7.95 -4.70
C ALA A 110 6.12 9.01 -5.60
N ILE A 111 7.08 9.77 -5.07
CA ILE A 111 7.63 10.97 -5.73
C ILE A 111 8.27 10.65 -7.08
N ASP A 112 8.94 9.50 -7.18
CA ASP A 112 9.60 9.06 -8.42
C ASP A 112 8.74 8.08 -9.25
N GLY A 113 7.46 7.97 -8.89
CA GLY A 113 6.46 7.21 -9.63
C GLY A 113 6.34 5.73 -9.25
N LEU A 114 5.32 5.13 -9.84
CA LEU A 114 4.94 3.73 -9.71
C LEU A 114 5.34 2.97 -10.97
N HIS A 115 6.04 1.86 -10.79
CA HIS A 115 6.35 0.92 -11.88
C HIS A 115 5.60 -0.38 -11.60
N ALA A 116 4.77 -0.80 -12.54
CA ALA A 116 4.07 -2.08 -12.48
C ALA A 116 4.57 -2.98 -13.60
N LYS A 117 4.64 -4.28 -13.32
CA LYS A 117 4.86 -5.34 -14.30
C LYS A 117 3.81 -6.43 -14.05
N LEU A 118 2.92 -6.63 -15.00
CA LEU A 118 1.85 -7.62 -14.93
C LEU A 118 2.03 -8.71 -15.98
N GLU A 119 2.25 -9.94 -15.55
CA GLU A 119 2.40 -11.08 -16.46
C GLU A 119 1.03 -11.54 -16.97
N ASN A 120 0.98 -12.07 -18.20
CA ASN A 120 -0.23 -12.65 -18.79
C ASN A 120 -1.43 -11.68 -18.93
N MET A 121 -1.16 -10.38 -19.08
CA MET A 121 -2.18 -9.43 -19.52
C MET A 121 -2.74 -9.83 -20.90
N TYR A 122 -4.02 -9.56 -21.14
CA TYR A 122 -4.70 -9.87 -22.40
C TYR A 122 -4.54 -11.32 -22.86
N ASN A 123 -4.50 -12.28 -21.92
CA ASN A 123 -4.24 -13.70 -22.18
C ASN A 123 -2.91 -13.96 -22.91
N GLY A 124 -1.88 -13.15 -22.62
CA GLY A 124 -0.53 -13.32 -23.16
C GLY A 124 -0.29 -12.66 -24.52
N ASP A 125 -1.19 -11.81 -25.00
CA ASP A 125 -1.00 -11.01 -26.21
C ASP A 125 0.17 -10.03 -25.99
N LYS A 126 1.33 -10.34 -26.59
CA LYS A 126 2.59 -9.58 -26.40
C LYS A 126 2.49 -8.12 -26.84
N GLU A 127 1.73 -7.84 -27.90
CA GLU A 127 1.58 -6.49 -28.45
C GLU A 127 0.82 -5.59 -27.48
N LYS A 128 -0.18 -6.13 -26.79
CA LYS A 128 -0.97 -5.39 -25.79
C LYS A 128 -0.33 -5.41 -24.40
N SER A 129 0.36 -6.50 -24.06
CA SER A 129 1.01 -6.65 -22.76
C SER A 129 2.22 -5.75 -22.57
N LYS A 130 2.88 -5.29 -23.65
CA LYS A 130 4.08 -4.42 -23.56
C LYS A 130 3.86 -3.08 -22.86
N PHE A 131 2.61 -2.70 -22.61
CA PHE A 131 2.22 -1.48 -21.90
C PHE A 131 2.02 -1.70 -20.40
N PHE A 132 2.18 -2.94 -19.91
CA PHE A 132 1.86 -3.37 -18.54
C PHE A 132 2.93 -4.27 -17.93
#